data_AF-A0A4R0RV74-F1
#
_entry.id   AF-A0A4R0RV74-F1
#
_cell.length_a   1.000
_cell.length_b   1.000
_cell.length_c   1.000
_cell.angle_alpha   90.00
_cell.angle_beta   90.00
_cell.angle_gamma   90.00
#
_symmetry.space_group_name_H-M   'P 1'
#
loop_
_entity.id
_entity.type
_entity.pdbx_description
1 polymer ?
#
loop_
_entity_poly.entity_id
_entity_poly.type
_entity_poly.pdbx_seq_one_letter_code
_entity_poly.pdbx_strand_id
1 'polypeptide(L)'
;MALEALLSTRAQRAFMLTILFQGIVVLTMVAVTFAFVAEHVTFESQRYKTLPCYLALFALAEIFELLMAFDALRLRNVIQLIGILTFHGALMVFAALQVHETKTALVQMPGTTDFIEGDGPGTLWRKVLPFLIVSPCVIAASWIFLWFWVRQLYFEFGWAIFHVVGANPAFKAMYRYYQVMICLLKFDFFCFTGVTMQLLIVVLATNSAEFGLTIAAIPVVLVLLAACGVAVQREIKWLMSICLVIMLAAETYLSLDQN
;
A
#
# COMPACT_ATOMS: atom_id res chain seq x y z
N MET A 1 11.59 -18.33 -27.99
CA MET A 1 12.36 -18.72 -26.78
C MET A 1 11.34 -18.89 -25.67
N ALA A 2 11.23 -20.07 -25.07
CA ALA A 2 10.20 -20.34 -24.06
C ALA A 2 10.38 -19.36 -22.88
N LEU A 3 9.34 -18.59 -22.56
CA LEU A 3 9.29 -17.79 -21.34
C LEU A 3 9.53 -18.76 -20.18
N GLU A 4 10.67 -18.64 -19.49
CA GLU A 4 10.93 -19.50 -18.33
C GLU A 4 9.77 -19.32 -17.34
N ALA A 5 9.32 -20.43 -16.77
CA ALA A 5 8.16 -20.46 -15.89
C ALA A 5 8.32 -19.45 -14.73
N LEU A 6 7.20 -18.86 -14.32
CA LEU A 6 7.14 -17.99 -13.13
C LEU A 6 7.73 -18.73 -11.91
N LEU A 7 8.59 -18.05 -11.14
CA LEU A 7 9.34 -18.61 -10.01
C LEU A 7 10.36 -19.69 -10.43
N SER A 8 10.93 -19.60 -11.63
CA SER A 8 12.00 -20.50 -12.06
C SER A 8 13.30 -20.25 -11.29
N THR A 9 13.64 -18.97 -11.03
CA THR A 9 14.93 -18.60 -10.44
C THR A 9 14.86 -18.48 -8.92
N ARG A 10 16.01 -18.74 -8.27
CA ARG A 10 16.14 -18.61 -6.81
C ARG A 10 15.84 -17.18 -6.34
N ALA A 11 16.22 -16.18 -7.13
CA ALA A 11 15.97 -14.78 -6.81
C ALA A 11 14.47 -14.44 -6.82
N GLN A 12 13.73 -14.92 -7.83
CA GLN A 12 12.27 -14.73 -7.90
C GLN A 12 11.55 -15.36 -6.69
N ARG A 13 11.94 -16.60 -6.31
CA ARG A 13 11.39 -17.28 -5.14
C ARG A 13 11.72 -16.56 -3.85
N ALA A 14 12.98 -16.18 -3.67
CA ALA A 14 13.43 -15.49 -2.47
C ALA A 14 12.73 -14.13 -2.31
N PHE A 15 12.58 -13.36 -3.39
CA PHE A 15 11.85 -12.09 -3.39
C PHE A 15 10.40 -12.26 -2.93
N MET A 16 9.65 -13.19 -3.52
CA MET A 16 8.27 -13.47 -3.11
C MET A 16 8.17 -13.98 -1.66
N LEU A 17 9.08 -14.87 -1.26
CA LEU A 17 9.09 -15.42 0.10
C LEU A 17 9.43 -14.34 1.13
N THR A 18 10.30 -13.39 0.82
CA THR A 18 10.61 -12.27 1.71
C THR A 18 9.38 -11.41 1.97
N ILE A 19 8.66 -11.00 0.91
CA ILE A 19 7.42 -10.19 1.04
C ILE A 19 6.34 -10.99 1.78
N LEU A 20 6.12 -12.25 1.40
CA LEU A 20 5.12 -13.10 2.05
C LEU A 20 5.41 -13.30 3.54
N PHE A 21 6.66 -13.59 3.90
CA PHE A 21 7.06 -13.82 5.28
C PHE A 21 6.92 -12.54 6.11
N GLN A 22 7.45 -11.42 5.63
CA GLN A 22 7.33 -10.16 6.35
C GLN A 22 5.85 -9.73 6.49
N GLY A 23 5.03 -9.85 5.45
CA GLY A 23 3.61 -9.52 5.53
C GLY A 23 2.86 -10.36 6.56
N ILE A 24 3.11 -11.68 6.63
CA ILE A 24 2.51 -12.53 7.68
C ILE A 24 2.91 -12.05 9.09
N VAL A 25 4.20 -11.74 9.29
CA VAL A 25 4.69 -11.28 10.59
C VAL A 25 4.07 -9.93 10.97
N VAL A 26 4.07 -8.95 10.06
CA VAL A 26 3.50 -7.62 10.30
C VAL A 26 2.01 -7.70 10.60
N LEU A 27 1.23 -8.43 9.79
CA LEU A 27 -0.20 -8.59 10.02
C LEU A 27 -0.49 -9.28 11.35
N THR A 28 0.31 -10.27 11.74
CA THR A 28 0.17 -10.93 13.04
C THR A 28 0.44 -9.95 14.19
N MET A 29 1.52 -9.17 14.12
CA MET A 29 1.87 -8.19 15.17
C MET A 29 0.79 -7.11 15.31
N VAL A 30 0.28 -6.59 14.20
CA VAL A 30 -0.76 -5.55 14.22
C VAL A 30 -2.10 -6.13 14.68
N ALA A 31 -2.47 -7.35 14.28
CA ALA A 31 -3.68 -8.01 14.76
C ALA A 31 -3.65 -8.30 16.26
N VAL A 32 -2.51 -8.76 16.79
CA VAL A 32 -2.31 -8.97 18.25
C VAL A 32 -2.40 -7.66 19.00
N THR A 33 -1.80 -6.58 18.48
CA THR A 33 -1.89 -5.23 19.06
C THR A 33 -3.37 -4.79 19.12
N PHE A 34 -4.10 -4.95 18.03
CA PHE A 34 -5.52 -4.60 17.96
C PHE A 34 -6.35 -5.41 18.95
N ALA A 35 -6.13 -6.73 19.05
CA ALA A 35 -6.86 -7.60 19.97
C ALA A 35 -6.69 -7.17 21.43
N PHE A 36 -5.46 -6.87 21.87
CA PHE A 36 -5.22 -6.42 23.24
C PHE A 36 -5.90 -5.09 23.57
N VAL A 37 -5.98 -4.16 22.61
CA VAL A 37 -6.66 -2.89 22.84
C VAL A 37 -8.18 -3.06 22.80
N ALA A 38 -8.70 -3.88 21.88
CA ALA A 38 -10.12 -4.18 21.73
C ALA A 38 -10.74 -4.82 22.99
N GLU A 39 -9.96 -5.59 23.74
CA GLU A 39 -10.39 -6.19 25.01
C GLU A 39 -10.69 -5.16 26.11
N HIS A 40 -10.09 -3.97 26.04
CA HIS A 40 -10.13 -2.98 27.12
C HIS A 40 -10.81 -1.67 26.74
N VAL A 41 -11.08 -1.45 25.45
CA VAL A 41 -11.52 -0.18 24.90
C VAL A 41 -12.50 -0.37 23.75
N THR A 42 -13.56 0.44 23.69
CA THR A 42 -14.47 0.49 22.53
C THR A 42 -14.00 1.48 21.46
N PHE A 43 -14.06 1.07 20.19
CA PHE A 43 -13.63 1.88 19.05
C PHE A 43 -14.67 2.91 18.57
N GLU A 44 -15.69 3.21 19.38
CA GLU A 44 -16.68 4.23 19.04
C GLU A 44 -16.13 5.65 19.20
N SER A 45 -15.22 5.83 20.15
CA SER A 45 -14.58 7.13 20.36
C SER A 45 -13.62 7.45 19.21
N GLN A 46 -13.66 8.70 18.76
CA GLN A 46 -12.88 9.16 17.61
C GLN A 46 -11.37 8.88 17.76
N ARG A 47 -10.89 8.88 19.01
CA ARG A 47 -9.49 8.64 19.37
C ARG A 47 -9.03 7.22 19.03
N TYR A 48 -9.86 6.22 19.26
CA TYR A 48 -9.46 4.82 19.06
C TYR A 48 -9.69 4.33 17.64
N LYS A 49 -10.46 5.04 16.81
CA LYS A 49 -10.71 4.70 15.40
C LYS A 49 -9.44 4.68 14.54
N THR A 50 -8.37 5.33 14.97
CA THR A 50 -7.07 5.30 14.29
C THR A 50 -6.46 3.90 14.29
N LEU A 51 -6.63 3.11 15.35
CA LEU A 51 -6.06 1.75 15.46
C LEU A 51 -6.63 0.76 14.42
N PRO A 52 -7.95 0.54 14.30
CA PRO A 52 -8.51 -0.33 13.26
C PRO A 52 -8.19 0.20 11.86
N CYS A 53 -8.07 1.52 11.68
CA CYS A 53 -7.64 2.13 10.43
C CYS A 53 -6.22 1.69 10.02
N TYR A 54 -5.26 1.73 10.95
CA TYR A 54 -3.90 1.22 10.71
C TYR A 54 -3.89 -0.26 10.37
N LEU A 55 -4.62 -1.10 11.11
CA LEU A 55 -4.73 -2.54 10.82
C LEU A 55 -5.25 -2.78 9.41
N ALA A 56 -6.34 -2.11 9.02
CA ALA A 56 -6.94 -2.26 7.72
C ALA A 56 -5.98 -1.82 6.59
N LEU A 57 -5.22 -0.74 6.80
CA LEU A 57 -4.25 -0.26 5.82
C LEU A 57 -3.05 -1.18 5.67
N PHE A 58 -2.52 -1.72 6.77
CA PHE A 58 -1.47 -2.74 6.68
C PHE A 58 -1.98 -3.98 5.95
N ALA A 59 -3.18 -4.48 6.26
CA ALA A 59 -3.78 -5.60 5.53
C ALA A 59 -3.88 -5.31 4.03
N LEU A 60 -4.39 -4.14 3.65
CA LEU A 60 -4.50 -3.74 2.26
C LEU A 60 -3.11 -3.63 1.60
N ALA A 61 -2.15 -3.03 2.27
CA ALA A 61 -0.81 -2.79 1.74
C ALA A 61 -0.01 -4.09 1.54
N GLU A 62 -0.02 -5.01 2.49
CA GLU A 62 0.68 -6.29 2.39
C GLU A 62 0.10 -7.16 1.26
N ILE A 63 -1.24 -7.19 1.14
CA ILE A 63 -1.91 -7.88 0.03
C ILE A 63 -1.54 -7.23 -1.31
N PHE A 64 -1.61 -5.90 -1.37
CA PHE A 64 -1.29 -5.16 -2.58
C PHE A 64 0.17 -5.35 -3.01
N GLU A 65 1.12 -5.30 -2.06
CA GLU A 65 2.54 -5.53 -2.32
C GLU A 65 2.78 -6.95 -2.86
N LEU A 66 2.13 -7.96 -2.28
CA LEU A 66 2.24 -9.34 -2.75
C LEU A 66 1.68 -9.52 -4.17
N LEU A 67 0.54 -8.89 -4.48
CA LEU A 67 -0.05 -8.90 -5.82
C LEU A 67 0.84 -8.17 -6.84
N MET A 68 1.41 -7.03 -6.45
CA MET A 68 2.35 -6.26 -7.26
C MET A 68 3.63 -7.05 -7.51
N ALA A 69 4.17 -7.72 -6.49
CA ALA A 69 5.33 -8.59 -6.62
C ALA A 69 5.07 -9.73 -7.60
N PHE A 70 3.93 -10.42 -7.47
CA PHE A 70 3.54 -11.46 -8.42
C PHE A 70 3.45 -10.93 -9.86
N ASP A 71 2.80 -9.79 -10.05
CA ASP A 71 2.66 -9.17 -11.38
C ASP A 71 4.01 -8.73 -11.96
N ALA A 72 4.87 -8.11 -11.15
CA ALA A 72 6.21 -7.68 -11.54
C ALA A 72 7.07 -8.85 -12.01
N LEU A 73 7.01 -9.99 -11.31
CA LEU A 73 7.74 -11.19 -11.70
C LEU A 73 7.14 -11.84 -12.96
N ARG A 74 5.80 -11.94 -13.04
CA ARG A 74 5.10 -12.52 -14.20
C ARG A 74 5.39 -11.77 -15.49
N LEU A 75 5.36 -10.44 -15.43
CA LEU A 75 5.56 -9.56 -16.57
C LEU A 75 7.04 -9.17 -16.77
N ARG A 76 7.94 -9.65 -15.90
CA ARG A 76 9.37 -9.28 -15.86
C ARG A 76 9.54 -7.74 -15.89
N ASN A 77 8.72 -7.04 -15.12
CA ASN A 77 8.62 -5.59 -15.14
C ASN A 77 9.54 -4.95 -14.10
N VAL A 78 10.66 -4.39 -14.58
CA VAL A 78 11.65 -3.71 -13.74
C VAL A 78 11.10 -2.44 -13.09
N ILE A 79 10.25 -1.68 -13.78
CA ILE A 79 9.67 -0.43 -13.25
C ILE A 79 8.77 -0.74 -12.05
N GLN A 80 8.03 -1.85 -12.09
CA GLN A 80 7.25 -2.30 -10.94
C GLN A 80 8.11 -2.74 -9.76
N LEU A 81 9.27 -3.37 -9.99
CA LEU A 81 10.20 -3.70 -8.89
C LEU A 81 10.69 -2.45 -8.16
N ILE A 82 11.01 -1.38 -8.90
CA ILE A 82 11.37 -0.08 -8.30
C ILE A 82 10.19 0.49 -7.52
N GLY A 83 8.99 0.44 -8.11
CA GLY A 83 7.76 0.85 -7.44
C GLY A 83 7.52 0.11 -6.12
N ILE A 84 7.73 -1.21 -6.09
CA ILE A 84 7.62 -2.03 -4.87
C ILE A 84 8.65 -1.59 -3.83
N LEU A 85 9.92 -1.36 -4.20
CA LEU A 85 10.93 -0.87 -3.26
C LEU A 85 10.57 0.50 -2.66
N THR A 86 10.02 1.41 -3.47
CA THR A 86 9.56 2.72 -2.99
C THR A 86 8.35 2.57 -2.07
N PHE A 87 7.39 1.73 -2.44
CA PHE A 87 6.20 1.44 -1.65
C PHE A 87 6.54 0.81 -0.30
N HIS A 88 7.46 -0.15 -0.29
CA HIS A 88 7.95 -0.79 0.92
C HIS A 88 8.69 0.21 1.84
N GLY A 89 9.42 1.17 1.25
CA GLY A 89 9.98 2.30 1.99
C GLY A 89 8.91 3.18 2.63
N ALA A 90 7.79 3.42 1.93
CA ALA A 90 6.64 4.14 2.49
C ALA A 90 5.96 3.33 3.62
N LEU A 91 5.86 2.01 3.50
CA LEU A 91 5.34 1.13 4.57
C LEU A 91 6.18 1.22 5.84
N MET A 92 7.50 1.35 5.72
CA MET A 92 8.38 1.55 6.87
C MET A 92 8.06 2.86 7.60
N VAL A 93 7.86 3.96 6.87
CA VAL A 93 7.43 5.25 7.45
C VAL A 93 6.05 5.10 8.11
N PHE A 94 5.14 4.41 7.44
CA PHE A 94 3.78 4.19 7.93
C PHE A 94 3.77 3.37 9.22
N ALA A 95 4.65 2.37 9.36
CA ALA A 95 4.83 1.58 10.58
C ALA A 95 5.40 2.42 11.73
N ALA A 96 6.31 3.36 11.44
CA ALA A 96 6.78 4.30 12.46
C ALA A 96 5.66 5.24 12.93
N LEU A 97 4.84 5.75 12.00
CA LEU A 97 3.67 6.58 12.33
C LEU A 97 2.66 5.81 13.18
N GLN A 98 2.40 4.54 12.89
CA GLN A 98 1.49 3.70 13.68
C GLN A 98 1.89 3.65 15.17
N VAL A 99 3.19 3.52 15.47
CA VAL A 99 3.69 3.53 16.85
C VAL A 99 3.34 4.85 17.53
N HIS A 100 3.57 5.97 16.83
CA HIS A 100 3.31 7.31 17.34
C HIS A 100 1.82 7.59 17.56
N GLU A 101 0.96 7.18 16.63
CA GLU A 101 -0.48 7.36 16.75
C GLU A 101 -1.07 6.45 17.84
N THR A 102 -0.57 5.21 17.98
CA THR A 102 -1.08 4.26 18.98
C THR A 102 -0.76 4.70 20.41
N LYS A 103 0.52 5.00 20.71
CA LYS A 103 0.88 6.33 21.19
C LYS A 103 -0.14 7.22 21.90
N THR A 104 -0.38 8.30 21.17
CA THR A 104 -1.34 9.37 21.43
C THR A 104 -2.75 8.83 21.70
N ALA A 105 -3.15 7.77 21.01
CA ALA A 105 -4.45 7.13 21.18
C ALA A 105 -4.58 6.32 22.48
N LEU A 106 -3.51 5.85 23.11
CA LEU A 106 -3.57 5.11 24.38
C LEU A 106 -3.19 5.98 25.58
N VAL A 107 -2.13 6.79 25.50
CA VAL A 107 -1.65 7.58 26.64
C VAL A 107 -2.36 8.94 26.72
N GLN A 108 -3.07 9.24 27.81
CA GLN A 108 -3.59 10.60 28.14
C GLN A 108 -2.98 11.17 29.41
N MET A 109 -2.61 10.30 30.35
CA MET A 109 -2.08 10.70 31.64
C MET A 109 -0.62 10.24 31.74
N PRO A 110 0.31 10.94 31.05
CA PRO A 110 1.71 10.56 31.06
C PRO A 110 2.28 10.61 32.48
N GLY A 111 3.11 9.63 32.83
CA GLY A 111 3.69 9.48 34.16
C GLY A 111 2.82 8.72 35.16
N THR A 112 1.64 8.23 34.74
CA THR A 112 0.76 7.42 35.60
C THR A 112 0.91 5.93 35.33
N THR A 113 0.55 5.12 36.33
CA THR A 113 0.45 3.66 36.22
C THR A 113 -0.99 3.21 35.96
N ASP A 114 -1.86 4.10 35.46
CA ASP A 114 -3.19 3.70 35.06
C ASP A 114 -3.13 2.72 33.90
N PHE A 115 -3.87 1.60 34.01
CA PHE A 115 -3.73 0.50 33.07
C PHE A 115 -4.12 0.91 31.65
N ILE A 116 -5.13 1.75 31.47
CA ILE A 116 -5.67 2.08 30.15
C ILE A 116 -4.99 3.32 29.58
N GLU A 117 -4.84 4.38 30.38
CA GLU A 117 -4.43 5.71 29.91
C GLU A 117 -3.02 6.15 30.31
N GLY A 118 -2.32 5.34 31.11
CA GLY A 118 -0.97 5.61 31.56
C GLY A 118 0.13 5.05 30.64
N ASP A 119 1.37 5.45 30.89
CA ASP A 119 2.57 4.96 30.20
C ASP A 119 3.63 4.33 31.14
N GLY A 120 3.31 4.23 32.42
CA GLY A 120 4.13 3.62 33.46
C GLY A 120 4.24 2.09 33.34
N PRO A 121 4.99 1.43 34.24
CA PRO A 121 5.08 -0.03 34.28
C PRO A 121 3.71 -0.69 34.49
N GLY A 122 3.43 -1.77 33.74
CA GLY A 122 2.17 -2.52 33.86
C GLY A 122 0.99 -1.96 33.07
N THR A 123 1.19 -0.90 32.29
CA THR A 123 0.13 -0.28 31.46
C THR A 123 -0.09 -1.00 30.13
N LEU A 124 -1.27 -0.81 29.53
CA LEU A 124 -1.64 -1.34 28.23
C LEU A 124 -0.65 -0.90 27.14
N TRP A 125 -0.23 0.37 27.15
CA TRP A 125 0.79 0.89 26.24
C TRP A 125 2.08 0.06 26.30
N ARG A 126 2.60 -0.20 27.51
CA ARG A 126 3.84 -0.99 27.68
C ARG A 126 3.67 -2.45 27.24
N LYS A 127 2.46 -3.00 27.33
CA LYS A 127 2.14 -4.34 26.85
C LYS A 127 2.13 -4.43 25.33
N VAL A 128 1.58 -3.41 24.64
CA VAL A 128 1.45 -3.41 23.17
C VAL A 128 2.68 -2.89 22.43
N LEU A 129 3.46 -2.00 23.06
CA LEU A 129 4.68 -1.39 22.53
C LEU A 129 5.65 -2.38 21.84
N PRO A 130 6.02 -3.54 22.44
CA PRO A 130 6.95 -4.45 21.78
C PRO A 130 6.42 -4.97 20.44
N PHE A 131 5.11 -5.29 20.34
CA PHE A 131 4.51 -5.76 19.09
C PHE A 131 4.52 -4.66 18.01
N LEU A 132 4.27 -3.42 18.42
CA LEU A 132 4.32 -2.25 17.53
C LEU A 132 5.73 -1.95 17.02
N ILE A 133 6.78 -2.18 17.82
CA ILE A 133 8.19 -1.96 17.40
C ILE A 133 8.68 -3.06 16.47
N VAL A 134 8.19 -4.30 16.62
CA VAL A 134 8.60 -5.42 15.74
C VAL A 134 8.24 -5.13 14.28
N SER A 135 7.06 -4.57 14.00
CA SER A 135 6.61 -4.26 12.64
C SER A 135 7.60 -3.39 11.82
N PRO A 136 7.98 -2.16 12.24
CA PRO A 136 8.94 -1.35 11.49
C PRO A 136 10.33 -2.00 11.42
N CYS A 137 10.77 -2.75 12.44
CA CYS A 137 12.04 -3.47 12.41
C CYS A 137 12.06 -4.57 11.33
N VAL A 138 10.98 -5.36 11.23
CA VAL A 138 10.85 -6.45 10.24
C VAL A 138 10.73 -5.88 8.84
N ILE A 139 9.92 -4.84 8.64
CA ILE A 139 9.81 -4.13 7.35
C ILE A 139 11.19 -3.59 6.93
N ALA A 140 11.88 -2.86 7.81
CA ALA A 140 13.21 -2.32 7.52
C ALA A 140 14.24 -3.40 7.18
N ALA A 141 14.26 -4.51 7.94
CA ALA A 141 15.15 -5.62 7.65
C ALA A 141 14.83 -6.25 6.29
N SER A 142 13.54 -6.48 5.99
CA SER A 142 13.11 -7.05 4.72
C SER A 142 13.43 -6.13 3.53
N TRP A 143 13.34 -4.81 3.70
CA TRP A 143 13.69 -3.84 2.66
C TRP A 143 15.15 -3.97 2.19
N ILE A 144 16.08 -4.21 3.12
CA ILE A 144 17.51 -4.44 2.79
C ILE A 144 17.66 -5.72 1.96
N PHE A 145 16.96 -6.79 2.34
CA PHE A 145 16.97 -8.04 1.56
C PHE A 145 16.33 -7.87 0.18
N LEU A 146 15.22 -7.13 0.09
CA LEU A 146 14.56 -6.84 -1.18
C LEU A 146 15.49 -6.06 -2.11
N TRP A 147 16.25 -5.10 -1.61
CA TRP A 147 17.26 -4.39 -2.39
C TRP A 147 18.28 -5.33 -3.04
N PHE A 148 18.76 -6.31 -2.26
CA PHE A 148 19.68 -7.33 -2.78
C PHE A 148 19.05 -8.17 -3.90
N TRP A 149 17.82 -8.64 -3.72
CA TRP A 149 17.13 -9.47 -4.72
C TRP A 149 16.70 -8.68 -5.95
N VAL A 150 16.21 -7.45 -5.79
CA VAL A 150 15.84 -6.57 -6.92
C VAL A 150 17.05 -6.27 -7.79
N ARG A 151 18.24 -6.10 -7.21
CA ARG A 151 19.47 -5.95 -8.01
C ARG A 151 19.71 -7.16 -8.92
N GLN A 152 19.51 -8.38 -8.41
CA GLN A 152 19.65 -9.61 -9.21
C GLN A 152 18.57 -9.71 -10.29
N LEU A 153 17.30 -9.44 -9.93
CA LEU A 153 16.16 -9.47 -10.83
C LEU A 153 16.25 -8.39 -11.93
N TYR A 154 16.84 -7.22 -11.62
CA TYR A 154 17.09 -6.16 -12.59
C TYR A 154 17.96 -6.65 -13.74
N PHE A 155 19.05 -7.37 -13.43
CA PHE A 155 19.90 -7.96 -14.47
C PHE A 155 19.15 -9.06 -15.23
N GLU A 156 18.47 -9.97 -14.53
CA GLU A 156 17.70 -11.07 -15.14
C GLU A 156 16.64 -10.56 -16.13
N PHE A 157 15.83 -9.58 -15.71
CA PHE A 157 14.76 -9.00 -16.51
C PHE A 157 15.29 -8.09 -17.62
N GLY A 158 16.34 -7.33 -17.35
CA GLY A 158 17.01 -6.50 -18.36
C GLY A 158 17.54 -7.35 -19.53
N TRP A 159 18.18 -8.49 -19.22
CA TRP A 159 18.61 -9.44 -20.24
C TRP A 159 17.43 -10.06 -21.00
N ALA A 160 16.36 -10.45 -20.31
CA ALA A 160 15.18 -11.01 -20.96
C ALA A 160 14.49 -10.03 -21.92
N ILE A 161 14.30 -8.77 -21.49
CA ILE A 161 13.68 -7.72 -22.31
C ILE A 161 14.56 -7.39 -23.52
N PHE A 162 15.87 -7.34 -23.35
CA PHE A 162 16.81 -7.04 -24.44
C PHE A 162 16.67 -8.04 -25.61
N HIS A 163 16.51 -9.34 -25.31
CA HIS A 163 16.34 -10.36 -26.34
C HIS A 163 14.99 -10.32 -27.05
N VAL A 164 13.93 -9.80 -26.41
CA VAL A 164 12.58 -9.72 -26.99
C VAL A 164 12.38 -8.44 -27.80
N VAL A 165 12.80 -7.30 -27.25
CA VAL A 165 12.60 -5.97 -27.86
C VAL A 165 13.63 -5.68 -28.96
N GLY A 166 14.80 -6.31 -28.90
CA GLY A 166 15.91 -6.00 -29.80
C GLY A 166 16.47 -4.59 -29.56
N ALA A 167 17.23 -4.09 -30.54
CA ALA A 167 17.99 -2.84 -30.40
C ALA A 167 17.24 -1.57 -30.83
N ASN A 168 15.95 -1.63 -31.18
CA ASN A 168 15.22 -0.44 -31.63
C ASN A 168 14.95 0.53 -30.44
N PRO A 169 15.54 1.74 -30.43
CA PRO A 169 15.43 2.66 -29.31
C PRO A 169 14.02 3.25 -29.16
N ALA A 170 13.28 3.43 -30.25
CA ALA A 170 11.94 4.03 -30.22
C ALA A 170 10.91 3.11 -29.54
N PHE A 171 10.92 1.82 -29.89
CA PHE A 171 10.04 0.83 -29.25
C PHE A 171 10.38 0.66 -27.77
N LYS A 172 11.67 0.69 -27.41
CA LYS A 172 12.12 0.64 -26.01
C LYS A 172 11.67 1.87 -25.21
N ALA A 173 11.62 3.05 -25.83
CA ALA A 173 11.07 4.24 -25.19
C ALA A 173 9.57 4.11 -24.94
N MET A 174 8.79 3.76 -25.96
CA MET A 174 7.34 3.58 -25.85
C MET A 174 6.96 2.53 -24.78
N TYR A 175 7.64 1.39 -24.78
CA TYR A 175 7.40 0.32 -23.80
C TYR A 175 7.70 0.76 -22.36
N ARG A 176 8.75 1.57 -22.15
CA ARG A 176 9.04 2.14 -20.82
C ARG A 176 7.92 3.05 -20.34
N TYR A 177 7.43 3.96 -21.18
CA TYR A 177 6.30 4.84 -20.81
C TYR A 177 5.04 4.03 -20.50
N TYR A 178 4.75 3.00 -21.30
CA TYR A 178 3.64 2.08 -21.04
C TYR A 178 3.77 1.40 -19.65
N GLN A 179 4.95 0.86 -19.33
CA GLN A 179 5.19 0.23 -18.03
C GLN A 179 5.09 1.22 -16.86
N VAL A 180 5.59 2.46 -17.01
CA VAL A 180 5.42 3.52 -16.01
C VAL A 180 3.94 3.82 -15.80
N MET A 181 3.18 4.02 -16.87
CA MET A 181 1.75 4.35 -16.79
C MET A 181 0.95 3.25 -16.07
N ILE A 182 1.14 1.98 -16.45
CA ILE A 182 0.46 0.86 -15.78
C ILE A 182 0.92 0.70 -14.33
N CYS A 183 2.19 0.95 -14.03
CA CYS A 183 2.70 0.92 -12.67
C CYS A 183 2.01 1.98 -11.79
N LEU A 184 2.00 3.24 -12.26
CA LEU A 184 1.36 4.35 -11.57
C LEU A 184 -0.14 4.12 -11.38
N LEU A 185 -0.84 3.60 -12.40
CA LEU A 185 -2.27 3.31 -12.30
C LEU A 185 -2.59 2.28 -11.20
N LYS A 186 -1.73 1.29 -10.97
CA LYS A 186 -1.90 0.31 -9.89
C LYS A 186 -1.67 0.92 -8.51
N PHE A 187 -0.65 1.77 -8.38
CA PHE A 187 -0.41 2.50 -7.14
C PHE A 187 -1.52 3.52 -6.86
N ASP A 188 -2.05 4.17 -7.89
CA ASP A 188 -3.19 5.08 -7.78
C ASP A 188 -4.44 4.35 -7.27
N PHE A 189 -4.73 3.17 -7.80
CA PHE A 189 -5.78 2.29 -7.25
C PHE A 189 -5.58 2.01 -5.75
N PHE A 190 -4.36 1.69 -5.33
CA PHE A 190 -4.05 1.46 -3.92
C PHE A 190 -4.25 2.73 -3.08
N CYS A 191 -3.68 3.86 -3.50
CA CYS A 191 -3.76 5.13 -2.79
C CYS A 191 -5.22 5.59 -2.64
N PHE A 192 -5.99 5.53 -3.73
CA PHE A 192 -7.40 5.87 -3.71
C PHE A 192 -8.19 4.96 -2.75
N THR A 193 -7.99 3.65 -2.82
CA THR A 193 -8.66 2.69 -1.94
C THR A 193 -8.28 2.92 -0.47
N GLY A 194 -6.99 3.11 -0.20
CA GLY A 194 -6.47 3.35 1.15
C GLY A 194 -6.99 4.65 1.77
N VAL A 195 -6.92 5.77 1.05
CA VAL A 195 -7.42 7.08 1.50
C VAL A 195 -8.93 7.05 1.69
N THR A 196 -9.66 6.45 0.76
CA THR A 196 -11.12 6.36 0.88
C THR A 196 -11.53 5.51 2.09
N MET A 197 -10.84 4.39 2.32
CA MET A 197 -11.05 3.56 3.50
C MET A 197 -10.72 4.33 4.80
N GLN A 198 -9.63 5.10 4.82
CA GLN A 198 -9.28 5.98 5.96
C GLN A 198 -10.36 7.00 6.28
N LEU A 199 -10.87 7.69 5.25
CA LEU A 199 -11.93 8.68 5.39
C LEU A 199 -13.20 8.05 5.98
N LEU A 200 -13.60 6.89 5.47
CA LEU A 200 -14.77 6.15 5.96
C LEU A 200 -14.62 5.71 7.43
N ILE A 201 -13.44 5.26 7.84
CA ILE A 201 -13.22 4.78 9.21
C ILE A 201 -13.08 5.92 10.20
N VAL A 202 -12.28 6.94 9.87
CA VAL A 202 -11.83 7.94 10.86
C VAL A 202 -12.67 9.21 10.82
N VAL A 203 -12.99 9.72 9.63
CA VAL A 203 -13.50 11.09 9.48
C VAL A 203 -15.02 11.11 9.45
N LEU A 204 -15.62 10.19 8.73
CA LEU A 204 -16.99 10.36 8.25
C LEU A 204 -18.02 9.84 9.26
N ALA A 205 -18.95 10.71 9.64
CA ALA A 205 -20.08 10.33 10.47
C ALA A 205 -21.05 9.46 9.66
N THR A 206 -21.50 8.34 10.23
CA THR A 206 -22.36 7.37 9.54
C THR A 206 -23.72 7.91 9.11
N ASN A 207 -24.13 9.09 9.61
CA ASN A 207 -25.41 9.73 9.30
C ASN A 207 -25.28 11.01 8.46
N SER A 208 -24.13 11.24 7.78
CA SER A 208 -23.94 12.40 6.90
C SER A 208 -24.16 12.04 5.43
N ALA A 209 -24.57 13.03 4.63
CA ALA A 209 -24.68 12.88 3.18
C ALA A 209 -23.32 12.55 2.53
N GLU A 210 -22.24 13.06 3.11
CA GLU A 210 -20.86 12.79 2.68
C GLU A 210 -20.53 11.29 2.77
N PHE A 211 -21.01 10.59 3.81
CA PHE A 211 -20.82 9.14 3.95
C PHE A 211 -21.39 8.34 2.78
N GLY A 212 -22.63 8.65 2.41
CA GLY A 212 -23.27 8.03 1.24
C GLY A 212 -22.54 8.36 -0.06
N LEU A 213 -22.10 9.60 -0.22
CA LEU A 213 -21.38 10.05 -1.41
C LEU A 213 -20.02 9.35 -1.56
N THR A 214 -19.24 9.23 -0.49
CA THR A 214 -17.95 8.53 -0.51
C THR A 214 -18.11 7.06 -0.85
N ILE A 215 -19.14 6.38 -0.30
CA ILE A 215 -19.43 4.99 -0.63
C ILE A 215 -19.80 4.84 -2.12
N ALA A 216 -20.62 5.76 -2.65
CA ALA A 216 -21.00 5.76 -4.06
C ALA A 216 -19.82 6.09 -4.99
N ALA A 217 -18.85 6.89 -4.52
CA ALA A 217 -17.67 7.25 -5.31
C ALA A 217 -16.70 6.08 -5.53
N ILE A 218 -16.60 5.14 -4.58
CA ILE A 218 -15.73 3.95 -4.70
C ILE A 218 -15.93 3.22 -6.04
N PRO A 219 -17.13 2.67 -6.37
CA PRO A 219 -17.31 1.92 -7.60
C PRO A 219 -17.09 2.77 -8.86
N VAL A 220 -17.46 4.05 -8.82
CA VAL A 220 -17.27 4.98 -9.94
C VAL A 220 -15.79 5.13 -10.27
N VAL A 221 -14.95 5.39 -9.27
CA VAL A 221 -13.51 5.54 -9.47
C VAL A 221 -12.87 4.21 -9.86
N LEU A 222 -13.29 3.08 -9.28
CA LEU A 222 -12.77 1.78 -9.69
C LEU A 222 -13.04 1.46 -11.17
N VAL A 223 -14.24 1.77 -11.66
CA VAL A 223 -14.59 1.64 -13.08
C VAL A 223 -13.75 2.60 -13.94
N LEU A 224 -13.56 3.84 -13.50
CA LEU A 224 -12.76 4.83 -14.22
C LEU A 224 -11.29 4.40 -14.33
N LEU A 225 -10.69 3.88 -13.26
CA LEU A 225 -9.32 3.37 -13.27
C LEU A 225 -9.18 2.15 -14.18
N ALA A 226 -10.14 1.22 -14.14
CA ALA A 226 -10.17 0.08 -15.05
C ALA A 226 -10.31 0.52 -16.52
N ALA A 227 -11.18 1.49 -16.80
CA ALA A 227 -11.36 2.07 -18.13
C ALA A 227 -10.07 2.77 -18.62
N CYS A 228 -9.36 3.47 -17.74
CA CYS A 228 -8.05 4.07 -18.05
C CYS A 228 -7.02 2.98 -18.42
N GLY A 229 -6.95 1.89 -17.66
CA GLY A 229 -6.08 0.75 -17.98
C GLY A 229 -6.37 0.13 -19.34
N VAL A 230 -7.65 -0.07 -19.67
CA VAL A 230 -8.08 -0.58 -20.98
C VAL A 230 -7.77 0.41 -22.10
N ALA A 231 -8.00 1.71 -21.87
CA ALA A 231 -7.73 2.76 -22.85
C ALA A 231 -6.25 2.82 -23.22
N VAL A 232 -5.36 2.72 -22.24
CA VAL A 232 -3.90 2.70 -22.44
C VAL A 232 -3.46 1.43 -23.17
N GLN A 233 -3.99 0.26 -22.81
CA GLN A 233 -3.62 -1.02 -23.45
C GLN A 233 -4.08 -1.15 -24.89
N ARG A 234 -5.25 -0.57 -25.23
CA ARG A 234 -5.85 -0.66 -26.57
C ARG A 234 -5.69 0.62 -27.40
N GLU A 235 -4.92 1.59 -26.89
CA GLU A 235 -4.72 2.92 -27.50
C GLU A 235 -6.04 3.64 -27.89
N ILE A 236 -7.08 3.51 -27.06
CA ILE A 236 -8.40 4.10 -27.33
C ILE A 236 -8.38 5.59 -26.94
N LYS A 237 -8.01 6.45 -27.90
CA LYS A 237 -7.78 7.89 -27.69
C LYS A 237 -8.98 8.66 -27.11
N TRP A 238 -10.20 8.34 -27.55
CA TRP A 238 -11.41 9.02 -27.06
C TRP A 238 -11.68 8.68 -25.59
N LEU A 239 -11.52 7.42 -25.21
CA LEU A 239 -11.71 6.96 -23.83
C LEU A 239 -10.64 7.56 -22.92
N MET A 240 -9.39 7.60 -23.37
CA MET A 240 -8.30 8.27 -22.65
C MET A 240 -8.60 9.76 -22.42
N SER A 241 -9.14 10.45 -23.42
CA SER A 241 -9.51 11.87 -23.30
C SER A 241 -10.63 12.08 -22.28
N ILE A 242 -11.66 11.21 -22.28
CA ILE A 242 -12.74 11.25 -21.29
C ILE A 242 -12.19 11.03 -19.88
N CYS A 243 -11.35 10.01 -19.68
CA CYS A 243 -10.74 9.75 -18.38
C CYS A 243 -9.93 10.95 -17.87
N LEU A 244 -9.12 11.57 -18.73
CA LEU A 244 -8.34 12.76 -18.36
C LEU A 244 -9.22 13.95 -17.99
N VAL A 245 -10.29 14.21 -18.74
CA VAL A 245 -11.24 15.30 -18.42
C VAL A 245 -11.94 15.06 -17.09
N ILE A 246 -12.37 13.83 -16.81
CA ILE A 246 -13.03 13.51 -15.54
C ILE A 246 -12.04 13.63 -14.37
N MET A 247 -10.79 13.19 -14.53
CA MET A 247 -9.75 13.34 -13.50
C MET A 247 -9.49 14.83 -13.19
N LEU A 248 -9.35 15.67 -14.23
CA LEU A 248 -9.21 17.12 -14.08
C LEU A 248 -10.42 17.75 -13.38
N ALA A 249 -11.64 17.33 -13.72
CA ALA A 249 -12.84 17.80 -13.05
C ALA A 249 -12.86 17.41 -11.56
N ALA A 250 -12.42 16.20 -11.22
CA ALA A 250 -12.31 15.74 -9.85
C ALA A 250 -11.30 16.57 -9.03
N GLU A 251 -10.16 16.94 -9.60
CA GLU A 251 -9.20 17.85 -8.97
C GLU A 251 -9.79 19.24 -8.69
N THR A 252 -10.61 19.77 -9.61
CA THR A 252 -11.26 21.08 -9.41
C THR A 252 -12.38 21.06 -8.37
N TYR A 253 -13.03 19.92 -8.15
CA TYR A 253 -14.02 19.80 -7.07
C TYR A 253 -13.36 19.96 -5.70
N LEU A 254 -12.18 19.35 -5.51
CA LEU A 254 -11.41 19.45 -4.27
C LEU A 254 -10.92 20.88 -3.96
N SER A 255 -10.75 21.74 -4.98
CA SER A 255 -10.30 23.12 -4.78
C SER A 255 -11.43 24.11 -4.50
N LEU A 256 -12.67 23.77 -4.85
CA LEU A 256 -13.83 24.63 -4.62
C LEU A 256 -14.39 24.53 -3.19
N ASP A 257 -14.14 23.41 -2.51
CA ASP A 257 -14.62 23.15 -1.13
C ASP A 257 -13.70 23.76 -0.04
N GLN A 258 -12.58 24.39 -0.44
CA GLN A 258 -11.63 25.06 0.47
C GLN A 258 -11.82 26.59 0.59
N ASN A 259 -12.84 27.17 -0.05
CA ASN A 259 -13.21 28.59 0.06
C ASN A 259 -14.61 28.75 0.64
#